data_AF-A0A1J3D857-F1
#
_entry.id   AF-A0A1J3D857-F1
#
_cell.length_a   1.000
_cell.length_b   1.000
_cell.length_c   1.000
_cell.angle_alpha   90.00
_cell.angle_beta   90.00
_cell.angle_gamma   90.00
#
_symmetry.space_group_name_H-M   'P 1'
#
loop_
_entity.id
_entity.type
_entity.pdbx_description
1 polymer ?
#
loop_
_entity_poly.entity_id
_entity_poly.type
_entity_poly.pdbx_seq_one_letter_code
_entity_poly.pdbx_strand_id
1 'polypeptide(L)'
;RITATGKRKNYISYGLNLLTREENPLRSVVLRAMGRAITKTVTVAEIIKRRVVGLHQITAIDSTQITDTWEPLEEGLKTVTTTRRVSSISITLSK
;
A
#
# COMPACT_ATOMS: atom_id res chain seq x y z
N ARG A 1 -0.06 3.46 -3.42
CA ARG A 1 -0.31 3.17 -1.99
C ARG A 1 -1.76 2.69 -1.83
N ILE A 2 -1.98 1.59 -1.12
CA ILE A 2 -3.33 1.03 -0.88
C ILE A 2 -3.74 1.35 0.55
N THR A 3 -4.99 1.80 0.74
CA THR A 3 -5.54 2.15 2.07
C THR A 3 -6.66 1.20 2.49
N ALA A 4 -6.92 1.15 3.80
CA ALA A 4 -7.98 0.30 4.36
C ALA A 4 -9.39 0.72 3.90
N THR A 5 -9.62 1.99 3.59
CA THR A 5 -10.92 2.53 3.16
C THR A 5 -11.11 2.55 1.64
N GLY A 6 -10.04 2.62 0.84
CA GLY A 6 -10.14 2.73 -0.62
C GLY A 6 -10.78 1.50 -1.30
N LYS A 7 -11.59 1.74 -2.33
CA LYS A 7 -12.27 0.67 -3.09
C LYS A 7 -11.27 -0.18 -3.87
N ARG A 8 -11.33 -1.51 -3.71
CA ARG A 8 -10.43 -2.47 -4.40
C ARG A 8 -10.40 -2.28 -5.92
N LYS A 9 -11.58 -2.08 -6.53
CA LYS A 9 -11.73 -1.90 -7.99
C LYS A 9 -10.86 -0.74 -8.52
N ASN A 10 -10.75 0.35 -7.77
CA ASN A 10 -9.98 1.52 -8.20
C ASN A 10 -8.49 1.21 -8.26
N TYR A 11 -7.95 0.50 -7.25
CA TYR A 11 -6.54 0.11 -7.24
C TYR A 11 -6.20 -0.89 -8.34
N ILE A 12 -7.10 -1.85 -8.59
CA ILE A 12 -6.93 -2.82 -9.68
C ILE A 12 -6.93 -2.10 -11.02
N SER A 13 -7.96 -1.28 -11.29
CA SER A 13 -8.08 -0.52 -12.54
C SER A 13 -6.85 0.35 -12.78
N TYR A 14 -6.43 1.11 -11.76
CA TYR A 14 -5.26 1.96 -11.85
C TYR A 14 -3.98 1.14 -12.11
N GLY A 15 -3.74 0.08 -11.35
CA GLY A 15 -2.57 -0.78 -11.54
C GLY A 15 -2.48 -1.43 -12.92
N LEU A 16 -3.63 -1.85 -13.48
CA LEU A 16 -3.69 -2.38 -14.85
C LEU A 16 -3.37 -1.30 -15.87
N ASN A 17 -4.03 -0.14 -15.80
CA ASN A 17 -3.77 0.98 -16.70
C ASN A 17 -2.28 1.38 -16.69
N LEU A 18 -1.63 1.35 -15.52
CA LEU A 18 -0.21 1.65 -15.43
C LEU A 18 0.67 0.66 -16.23
N LEU A 19 0.34 -0.64 -16.21
CA LEU A 19 1.09 -1.73 -16.84
C LEU A 19 0.73 -1.97 -18.32
N THR A 20 -0.49 -1.60 -18.73
CA THR A 20 -1.05 -1.94 -20.05
C THR A 20 -1.49 -0.73 -20.87
N ARG A 21 -1.22 0.50 -20.43
CA ARG A 21 -1.45 1.70 -21.24
C ARG A 21 -0.79 1.59 -22.61
N GLU A 22 -1.45 2.15 -23.62
CA GLU A 22 -0.96 2.18 -25.01
C GLU A 22 0.31 3.02 -25.14
N GLU A 23 0.32 4.19 -24.50
CA GLU A 23 1.48 5.08 -24.49
C GLU A 23 2.38 4.81 -23.27
N ASN A 24 3.60 4.35 -23.52
CA ASN A 24 4.66 4.15 -22.52
C ASN A 24 4.23 3.30 -21.29
N PRO A 25 3.95 2.00 -21.47
CA PRO A 25 3.60 1.12 -20.37
C PRO A 25 4.73 1.02 -19.34
N LEU A 26 4.39 1.11 -18.05
CA LEU A 26 5.38 0.90 -17.00
C LEU A 26 5.82 -0.55 -16.98
N ARG A 27 7.14 -0.79 -16.87
CA ARG A 27 7.70 -2.13 -16.72
C ARG A 27 7.38 -2.76 -15.36
N SER A 28 7.10 -1.93 -14.36
CA SER A 28 6.85 -2.38 -13.00
C SER A 28 5.90 -1.46 -12.23
N VAL A 29 5.16 -2.03 -11.28
CA VAL A 29 4.33 -1.30 -10.30
C VAL A 29 4.65 -1.78 -8.90
N VAL A 30 4.59 -0.85 -7.93
CA VAL A 30 4.86 -1.15 -6.52
C VAL A 30 3.61 -0.88 -5.68
N LEU A 31 3.07 -1.92 -5.06
CA LEU A 31 1.92 -1.88 -4.17
C LEU A 31 2.40 -1.83 -2.73
N ARG A 32 2.20 -0.68 -2.07
CA ARG A 32 2.57 -0.47 -0.65
C ARG A 32 1.35 -0.34 0.24
N ALA A 33 1.38 -1.00 1.39
CA ALA A 33 0.34 -0.91 2.41
C ALA A 33 0.87 -1.18 3.82
N MET A 34 0.05 -0.83 4.82
CA MET A 34 0.35 -0.99 6.24
C MET A 34 -0.89 -1.49 6.98
N GLY A 35 -0.67 -2.27 8.04
CA GLY A 35 -1.69 -2.76 8.96
C GLY A 35 -2.90 -3.39 8.25
N ARG A 36 -4.11 -2.87 8.54
CA ARG A 36 -5.39 -3.39 8.01
C ARG A 36 -5.49 -3.38 6.47
N ALA A 37 -4.62 -2.65 5.76
CA ALA A 37 -4.60 -2.63 4.30
C ALA A 37 -3.77 -3.75 3.65
N ILE A 38 -3.02 -4.54 4.44
CA ILE A 38 -2.13 -5.60 3.93
C ILE A 38 -2.92 -6.67 3.18
N THR A 39 -3.95 -7.26 3.79
CA THR A 39 -4.77 -8.30 3.17
C THR A 39 -5.38 -7.83 1.86
N LYS A 40 -5.87 -6.59 1.82
CA LYS A 40 -6.40 -5.96 0.61
C LYS A 40 -5.34 -5.86 -0.49
N THR A 41 -4.11 -5.51 -0.11
CA THR A 41 -2.99 -5.33 -1.05
C THR A 41 -2.60 -6.63 -1.72
N VAL A 42 -2.53 -7.72 -0.96
CA VAL A 42 -2.31 -9.05 -1.51
C VAL A 42 -3.42 -9.40 -2.50
N THR A 43 -4.70 -9.18 -2.15
CA THR A 43 -5.81 -9.43 -3.09
C THR A 43 -5.69 -8.63 -4.39
N VAL A 44 -5.31 -7.35 -4.31
CA VAL A 44 -5.11 -6.50 -5.50
C VAL A 44 -3.97 -7.04 -6.36
N ALA A 45 -2.85 -7.42 -5.75
CA ALA A 45 -1.70 -8.01 -6.45
C ALA A 45 -2.09 -9.30 -7.20
N GLU A 46 -2.80 -10.22 -6.53
CA GLU A 46 -3.24 -11.48 -7.14
C GLU A 46 -4.20 -11.26 -8.33
N ILE A 47 -5.11 -10.29 -8.23
CA ILE A 47 -6.02 -9.98 -9.35
C ILE A 47 -5.24 -9.38 -10.53
N ILE A 48 -4.25 -8.52 -10.29
CA ILE A 48 -3.42 -7.94 -11.36
C ILE A 48 -2.62 -9.04 -12.07
N LYS A 49 -1.95 -9.94 -11.34
CA LYS A 49 -1.21 -11.08 -11.94
C LYS A 49 -2.08 -12.02 -12.75
N ARG A 50 -3.36 -12.21 -12.37
CA ARG A 50 -4.31 -13.01 -13.14
C ARG A 50 -4.72 -12.37 -14.47
N ARG A 51 -4.70 -11.03 -14.54
CA ARG A 51 -5.10 -10.28 -15.74
C ARG A 51 -3.94 -9.96 -16.67
N VAL A 52 -2.72 -9.87 -16.13
CA VAL A 52 -1.50 -9.61 -16.88
C VAL A 52 -0.56 -10.80 -16.67
N VAL A 53 -0.47 -11.65 -17.69
CA VAL A 53 0.35 -12.86 -17.66
C VAL A 53 1.84 -12.50 -17.73
N GLY A 54 2.68 -13.27 -17.04
CA GLY A 54 4.14 -13.11 -17.09
C GLY A 54 4.73 -12.09 -16.12
N LEU A 55 3.98 -11.64 -15.11
CA LEU A 55 4.53 -10.76 -14.08
C LEU A 55 5.34 -11.52 -13.03
N HIS A 56 6.59 -11.11 -12.84
CA HIS A 56 7.42 -11.47 -11.70
C HIS A 56 7.00 -10.69 -10.46
N GLN A 57 7.16 -11.30 -9.28
CA GLN A 57 6.80 -10.69 -8.00
C GLN A 57 7.99 -10.68 -7.03
N ILE A 58 8.18 -9.54 -6.37
CA ILE A 58 9.02 -9.42 -5.18
C ILE A 58 8.15 -8.90 -4.05
N THR A 59 8.20 -9.55 -2.88
CA THR A 59 7.47 -9.14 -1.69
C THR A 59 8.44 -8.84 -0.56
N ALA A 60 8.41 -7.61 -0.07
CA ALA A 60 9.13 -7.18 1.12
C ALA A 60 8.14 -6.87 2.23
N ILE A 61 8.46 -7.30 3.45
CA ILE A 61 7.70 -7.04 4.67
C ILE A 61 8.62 -6.30 5.62
N ASP A 62 8.08 -5.28 6.29
CA ASP A 62 8.83 -4.47 7.23
C ASP A 62 7.91 -4.02 8.39
N SER A 63 8.47 -3.33 9.39
CA SER A 63 7.74 -2.71 10.48
C SER A 63 8.01 -1.21 10.50
N THR A 64 6.98 -0.41 10.25
CA THR A 64 7.09 1.05 10.28
C THR A 64 6.60 1.60 11.61
N GLN A 65 7.34 2.54 12.17
CA GLN A 65 6.95 3.25 13.39
C GLN A 65 6.06 4.44 13.02
N ILE A 66 4.88 4.53 13.63
CA ILE A 66 3.95 5.65 13.48
C ILE A 66 3.90 6.38 14.81
N THR A 67 4.21 7.66 14.78
CA THR A 67 4.17 8.57 15.93
C THR A 67 2.96 9.47 15.79
N ASP A 68 1.97 9.27 16.68
CA ASP A 68 0.76 10.08 16.75
C ASP A 68 0.93 11.07 17.92
N THR A 69 0.92 12.38 17.63
CA THR A 69 1.03 13.47 18.62
C THR A 69 -0.33 14.09 18.85
N TRP A 70 -0.75 14.19 20.12
CA TRP A 70 -2.02 14.78 20.50
C TRP A 70 -1.79 16.09 21.26
N GLU A 71 -2.46 17.15 20.83
CA GLU A 71 -2.49 18.42 21.55
C GLU A 71 -3.43 18.31 22.76
N PRO A 72 -2.98 18.71 23.96
CA PRO A 72 -3.86 18.72 25.13
C PRO A 72 -4.96 19.77 24.99
N LEU A 73 -6.15 19.45 25.52
CA LEU A 73 -7.31 20.33 25.51
C LEU A 73 -7.26 21.44 26.57
N GLU A 74 -6.31 21.39 27.51
CA GLU A 74 -6.15 22.37 28.60
C GLU A 74 -4.75 23.01 28.57
N GLU A 75 -4.68 24.32 28.81
CA GLU A 75 -3.43 25.09 28.91
C GLU A 75 -2.61 24.60 30.12
N GLY A 76 -1.44 23.99 29.86
CA GLY A 76 -0.49 23.55 30.90
C GLY A 76 -0.13 22.05 30.89
N LEU A 77 -0.80 21.23 30.08
CA LEU A 77 -0.51 19.80 29.97
C LEU A 77 0.61 19.50 28.95
N LYS A 78 1.39 18.44 29.20
CA LYS A 78 2.44 17.97 28.29
C LYS A 78 1.83 17.27 27.08
N THR A 79 2.38 17.52 25.89
CA THR A 79 2.00 16.84 24.65
C THR A 79 2.15 15.32 24.80
N VAL A 80 1.07 14.59 24.48
CA VAL A 80 1.10 13.11 24.54
C VAL A 80 1.54 12.59 23.19
N THR A 81 2.71 11.97 23.16
CA THR A 81 3.23 11.28 21.97
C THR A 81 3.07 9.78 22.16
N THR A 82 2.22 9.15 21.35
CA THR A 82 2.12 7.68 21.33
C THR A 82 2.82 7.14 20.09
N THR A 83 3.66 6.13 20.29
CA THR A 83 4.42 5.52 19.21
C THR A 83 4.03 4.07 19.08
N ARG A 84 3.52 3.70 17.91
CA ARG A 84 3.13 2.31 17.60
C ARG A 84 3.93 1.75 16.43
N ARG A 85 4.25 0.46 16.50
CA ARG A 85 4.81 -0.29 15.38
C ARG A 85 3.68 -0.88 14.55
N VAL A 86 3.72 -0.66 13.24
CA VAL A 86 2.74 -1.17 12.30
C VAL A 86 3.46 -1.95 11.21
N SER A 87 3.05 -3.20 10.98
CA SER A 87 3.56 -4.00 9.87
C SER A 87 3.27 -3.32 8.54
N SER A 88 4.23 -3.37 7.64
CA SER A 88 4.14 -2.84 6.28
C SER A 88 4.48 -3.94 5.27
N ILE A 89 3.90 -3.82 4.08
CA ILE A 89 4.16 -4.71 2.95
C ILE A 89 4.39 -3.88 1.70
N SER A 90 5.36 -4.31 0.90
CA SER A 90 5.64 -3.79 -0.43
C SER A 90 5.69 -4.95 -1.42
N ILE A 91 4.80 -4.95 -2.41
CA ILE A 91 4.76 -5.94 -3.49
C ILE A 91 5.13 -5.22 -4.78
N THR A 92 6.27 -5.60 -5.36
CA THR A 92 6.68 -5.16 -6.69
C THR A 92 6.23 -6.21 -7.70
N LEU A 93 5.52 -5.78 -8.74
CA LEU A 93 5.18 -6.60 -9.90
C LEU A 93 5.90 -6.03 -11.12
N SER A 94 6.65 -6.84 -11.86
CA SER A 94 7.36 -6.43 -13.08
C SER A 94 7.20 -7.44 -14.19
N LYS A 95 7.24 -6.99 -15.45
CA LYS A 95 7.44 -7.89 -16.60
C LYS A 95 8.83 -8.52 -16.57
#